data_AF-A0A536VHV8-F1
#
_entry.id   AF-A0A536VHV8-F1
#
_cell.length_a   1.000
_cell.length_b   1.000
_cell.length_c   1.000
_cell.angle_alpha   90.00
_cell.angle_beta   90.00
_cell.angle_gamma   90.00
#
_symmetry.space_group_name_H-M   'P 1'
#
loop_
_entity.id
_entity.type
_entity.pdbx_description
1 polymer ?
#
loop_
_entity_poly.entity_id
_entity_poly.type
_entity_poly.pdbx_seq_one_letter_code
_entity_poly.pdbx_strand_id
1 'polypeptide(L)'
;MIITRRLLHRAARAIAAVTLLGLALFAQFVPTPAVAADTLNVYSIWPENWARPMFEEFEKATGIKVNFVRFSSGEALARVIAEKNNPRVDVLFGGPVETFAAGINEGLFEPYKPPSFASLPTRFRHPDGQWIAIADDPLVFMSNDKFIKENALKAPASWNDLLAPAYKNMLQMADARTSGTAVTRIFSVLEVNGRDENKAFDYMKKLRPNVQLYTKSGGGGTLPVGLGQAGAGIFFIVDALDTKAKGYEVTISFPQEGIGTAAEGIALI
;
A
#
# COMPACT_ATOMS: atom_id res chain seq x y z
N MET A 1 63.35 -15.90 -78.40
CA MET A 1 62.27 -15.85 -77.39
C MET A 1 62.42 -17.07 -76.49
N ILE A 2 63.43 -17.01 -75.62
CA ILE A 2 63.86 -18.08 -74.72
C ILE A 2 63.89 -17.43 -73.32
N ILE A 3 63.61 -18.24 -72.29
CA ILE A 3 63.86 -17.96 -70.87
C ILE A 3 62.85 -16.95 -70.29
N THR A 4 61.85 -17.36 -69.50
CA THR A 4 62.04 -17.47 -68.05
C THR A 4 60.81 -18.08 -67.38
N ARG A 5 60.69 -19.41 -67.47
CA ARG A 5 59.77 -20.27 -66.69
C ARG A 5 60.20 -20.43 -65.21
N ARG A 6 60.87 -19.43 -64.61
CA ARG A 6 61.68 -19.59 -63.37
C ARG A 6 61.41 -18.59 -62.24
N LEU A 7 60.25 -17.92 -62.22
CA LEU A 7 59.85 -17.04 -61.11
C LEU A 7 58.76 -17.63 -60.20
N LEU A 8 58.37 -18.89 -60.43
CA LEU A 8 57.31 -19.59 -59.69
C LEU A 8 57.71 -20.17 -58.31
N HIS A 9 58.93 -19.98 -57.81
CA HIS A 9 59.41 -20.75 -56.63
C HIS A 9 59.98 -19.92 -55.46
N ARG A 10 59.89 -18.58 -55.47
CA ARG A 10 60.38 -17.74 -54.35
C ARG A 10 59.33 -16.91 -53.61
N ALA A 11 58.09 -16.84 -54.09
CA ALA A 11 57.01 -16.14 -53.41
C ALA A 11 56.11 -17.04 -52.53
N ALA A 12 56.34 -18.36 -52.51
CA ALA A 12 55.47 -19.31 -51.81
C ALA A 12 55.91 -19.66 -50.37
N ARG A 13 56.97 -19.03 -49.83
CA ARG A 13 57.50 -19.36 -48.48
C ARG A 13 57.36 -18.26 -47.43
N ALA A 14 56.74 -17.12 -47.76
CA ALA A 14 56.57 -16.01 -46.81
C ALA A 14 55.11 -15.75 -46.38
N ILE A 15 54.14 -16.56 -46.84
CA ILE A 15 52.70 -16.36 -46.52
C ILE A 15 52.15 -17.48 -45.62
N ALA A 16 52.95 -18.49 -45.27
CA ALA A 16 52.49 -19.65 -44.50
C ALA A 16 52.77 -19.61 -42.99
N ALA A 17 53.37 -18.55 -42.45
CA ALA A 17 53.85 -18.54 -41.05
C ALA A 17 53.30 -17.41 -40.15
N VAL A 18 52.33 -16.61 -40.62
CA VAL A 18 51.69 -15.56 -39.78
C VAL A 18 50.17 -15.78 -39.64
N THR A 19 49.58 -16.71 -40.39
CA THR A 19 48.14 -17.03 -40.35
C THR A 19 47.71 -17.99 -39.24
N LEU A 20 48.62 -18.38 -38.32
CA LEU A 20 48.32 -19.35 -37.24
C LEU A 20 48.37 -18.79 -35.82
N LEU A 21 48.67 -17.49 -35.63
CA LEU A 21 48.68 -16.86 -34.29
C LEU A 21 47.60 -15.79 -34.05
N GLY A 22 46.71 -15.57 -35.03
CA GLY A 22 45.62 -14.59 -34.92
C GLY A 22 44.24 -15.18 -34.58
N LEU A 23 44.09 -16.52 -34.57
CA LEU A 23 42.78 -17.18 -34.42
C LEU A 23 42.47 -17.72 -33.02
N ALA A 24 43.38 -17.59 -32.05
CA ALA A 24 43.22 -18.21 -30.72
C ALA A 24 42.74 -17.25 -29.61
N LEU A 25 42.43 -15.98 -29.92
CA LEU A 25 41.95 -15.00 -28.92
C LEU A 25 40.48 -14.56 -29.09
N PHE A 26 39.73 -15.17 -30.01
CA PHE A 26 38.27 -15.13 -29.97
C PHE A 26 37.75 -16.29 -29.10
N ALA A 27 38.28 -16.40 -27.88
CA ALA A 27 37.66 -17.20 -26.83
C ALA A 27 36.38 -16.47 -26.40
N GLN A 28 35.31 -16.78 -27.12
CA GLN A 28 33.95 -16.90 -26.64
C GLN A 28 33.59 -16.03 -25.42
N PHE A 29 33.38 -14.73 -25.65
CA PHE A 29 32.32 -14.04 -24.93
C PHE A 29 31.01 -14.64 -25.43
N VAL A 30 30.57 -15.73 -24.80
CA VAL A 30 29.15 -16.10 -24.83
C VAL A 30 28.48 -15.01 -23.99
N PRO A 31 27.68 -14.09 -24.58
CA PRO A 31 26.85 -13.23 -23.76
C PRO A 31 25.95 -14.17 -22.96
N THR A 32 26.18 -14.26 -21.65
CA THR A 32 25.15 -14.76 -20.75
C THR A 32 23.91 -13.92 -21.05
N PRO A 33 22.77 -14.52 -21.43
CA PRO A 33 21.55 -13.75 -21.58
C PRO A 33 21.37 -13.03 -20.24
N ALA A 34 21.39 -11.70 -20.29
CA ALA A 34 20.92 -10.92 -19.17
C ALA A 34 19.47 -11.36 -19.00
N VAL A 35 19.20 -12.16 -17.98
CA VAL A 35 17.83 -12.42 -17.54
C VAL A 35 17.33 -11.03 -17.15
N ALA A 36 16.53 -10.41 -18.02
CA ALA A 36 15.82 -9.22 -17.67
C ALA A 36 15.00 -9.62 -16.43
N ALA A 37 15.31 -9.02 -15.28
CA ALA A 37 14.57 -9.32 -14.06
C ALA A 37 13.10 -9.02 -14.34
N ASP A 38 12.24 -10.01 -14.16
CA ASP A 38 10.80 -9.81 -14.27
C ASP A 38 10.41 -8.66 -13.33
N THR A 39 9.49 -7.81 -13.78
CA THR A 39 9.03 -6.65 -13.02
C THR A 39 7.57 -6.81 -12.67
N LEU A 40 7.26 -6.75 -11.38
CA LEU A 40 5.92 -6.68 -10.82
C LEU A 40 5.52 -5.21 -10.67
N ASN A 41 4.42 -4.81 -11.31
CA ASN A 41 3.86 -3.47 -11.24
C ASN A 41 2.72 -3.46 -10.22
N VAL A 42 2.78 -2.55 -9.24
CA VAL A 42 1.89 -2.57 -8.08
C VAL A 42 1.26 -1.20 -7.84
N TYR A 43 -0.04 -1.18 -7.58
CA TYR A 43 -0.64 -0.06 -6.85
C TYR A 43 -0.70 -0.41 -5.37
N SER A 44 0.06 0.33 -4.57
CA SER A 44 0.06 0.18 -3.12
C SER A 44 -0.93 1.16 -2.49
N ILE A 45 -1.86 0.65 -1.71
CA ILE A 45 -2.71 1.46 -0.82
C ILE A 45 -1.96 1.77 0.48
N TRP A 46 -1.19 0.79 0.97
CA TRP A 46 -0.34 0.97 2.13
C TRP A 46 0.63 2.15 1.92
N PRO A 47 0.83 2.99 2.95
CA PRO A 47 1.88 4.00 2.96
C PRO A 47 3.24 3.40 2.61
N GLU A 48 4.08 4.21 1.96
CA GLU A 48 5.37 3.77 1.42
C GLU A 48 6.31 3.22 2.50
N ASN A 49 6.31 3.78 3.70
CA ASN A 49 7.10 3.31 4.83
C ASN A 49 6.74 1.88 5.28
N TRP A 50 5.55 1.38 4.93
CA TRP A 50 5.13 0.01 5.20
C TRP A 50 5.28 -0.89 3.97
N ALA A 51 4.91 -0.40 2.79
CA ALA A 51 4.96 -1.18 1.56
C ALA A 51 6.38 -1.43 1.05
N ARG A 52 7.26 -0.43 1.12
CA ARG A 52 8.63 -0.51 0.59
C ARG A 52 9.46 -1.63 1.24
N PRO A 53 9.50 -1.78 2.58
CA PRO A 53 10.21 -2.90 3.20
C PRO A 53 9.69 -4.27 2.77
N MET A 54 8.37 -4.42 2.61
CA MET A 54 7.76 -5.67 2.14
C MET A 54 8.19 -6.02 0.71
N PHE A 55 8.19 -5.02 -0.18
CA PHE A 55 8.63 -5.21 -1.56
C PHE A 55 10.13 -5.49 -1.63
N GLU A 56 10.96 -4.80 -0.87
CA GLU A 56 12.41 -5.04 -0.83
C GLU A 56 12.74 -6.49 -0.40
N GLU A 57 12.04 -7.03 0.60
CA GLU A 57 12.21 -8.43 0.99
C GLU A 57 11.70 -9.40 -0.09
N PHE A 58 10.61 -9.08 -0.77
CA PHE A 58 10.14 -9.86 -1.93
C PHE A 58 11.17 -9.85 -3.07
N GLU A 59 11.76 -8.69 -3.40
CA GLU A 59 12.78 -8.59 -4.44
C GLU A 59 14.03 -9.42 -4.09
N LYS A 60 14.48 -9.37 -2.82
CA LYS A 60 15.62 -10.16 -2.35
C LYS A 60 15.34 -11.66 -2.44
N ALA A 61 14.13 -12.08 -2.10
CA ALA A 61 13.76 -13.49 -2.06
C ALA A 61 13.55 -14.10 -3.46
N THR A 62 13.11 -13.31 -4.43
CA THR A 62 12.67 -13.81 -5.74
C THR A 62 13.53 -13.36 -6.92
N GLY A 63 14.28 -12.27 -6.77
CA GLY A 63 14.96 -11.59 -7.88
C GLY A 63 14.04 -10.75 -8.77
N ILE A 64 12.72 -10.77 -8.54
CA ILE A 64 11.71 -9.99 -9.28
C ILE A 64 11.74 -8.55 -8.75
N LYS A 65 11.77 -7.57 -9.66
CA LYS A 65 11.73 -6.15 -9.29
C LYS A 65 10.31 -5.66 -9.07
N VAL A 66 10.09 -4.79 -8.11
CA VAL A 66 8.78 -4.21 -7.82
C VAL A 66 8.79 -2.74 -8.17
N ASN A 67 8.02 -2.39 -9.20
CA ASN A 67 7.68 -1.01 -9.52
C ASN A 67 6.32 -0.68 -8.92
N PHE A 68 6.26 0.25 -7.97
CA PHE A 68 4.99 0.57 -7.33
C PHE A 68 4.70 2.07 -7.28
N VAL A 69 3.42 2.40 -7.36
CA VAL A 69 2.91 3.75 -7.11
C VAL A 69 1.93 3.69 -5.94
N ARG A 70 2.09 4.60 -5.00
CA ARG A 70 1.22 4.68 -3.84
C ARG A 70 0.00 5.56 -4.12
N PHE A 71 -1.19 5.04 -3.79
CA PHE A 71 -2.46 5.79 -3.76
C PHE A 71 -3.19 5.59 -2.42
N SER A 72 -4.21 6.39 -2.10
CA SER A 72 -5.17 5.99 -1.05
C SER A 72 -6.25 5.08 -1.63
N SER A 73 -6.97 4.33 -0.80
CA SER A 73 -7.81 3.20 -1.24
C SER A 73 -8.82 3.56 -2.34
N GLY A 74 -9.56 4.67 -2.17
CA GLY A 74 -10.54 5.11 -3.16
C GLY A 74 -9.90 5.57 -4.47
N GLU A 75 -8.72 6.18 -4.39
CA GLU A 75 -7.97 6.61 -5.58
C GLU A 75 -7.37 5.43 -6.34
N ALA A 76 -6.81 4.45 -5.61
CA ALA A 76 -6.29 3.22 -6.18
C ALA A 76 -7.40 2.48 -6.93
N LEU A 77 -8.56 2.30 -6.28
CA LEU A 77 -9.72 1.65 -6.88
C LEU A 77 -10.19 2.41 -8.13
N ALA A 78 -10.37 3.74 -8.04
CA ALA A 78 -10.79 4.54 -9.20
C ALA A 78 -9.80 4.41 -10.37
N ARG A 79 -8.50 4.30 -10.08
CA ARG A 79 -7.48 4.13 -11.11
C ARG A 79 -7.55 2.75 -11.76
N VAL A 80 -7.64 1.68 -10.97
CA VAL A 80 -7.76 0.30 -11.49
C VAL A 80 -9.04 0.16 -12.32
N ILE A 81 -10.16 0.75 -11.89
CA ILE A 81 -11.41 0.78 -12.68
C ILE A 81 -11.19 1.48 -14.03
N ALA A 82 -10.53 2.64 -14.04
CA ALA A 82 -10.28 3.38 -15.27
C ALA A 82 -9.34 2.62 -16.24
N GLU A 83 -8.48 1.75 -15.71
CA GLU A 83 -7.51 0.97 -16.48
C GLU A 83 -8.00 -0.45 -16.80
N LYS A 84 -9.20 -0.87 -16.39
CA LYS A 84 -9.64 -2.28 -16.45
C LYS A 84 -9.61 -2.93 -17.84
N ASN A 85 -9.75 -2.15 -18.91
CA ASN A 85 -9.67 -2.66 -20.28
C ASN A 85 -8.24 -2.72 -20.85
N ASN A 86 -7.26 -2.16 -20.13
CA ASN A 86 -5.84 -2.20 -20.45
C ASN A 86 -5.01 -2.02 -19.16
N PRO A 87 -4.97 -3.03 -18.27
CA PRO A 87 -4.34 -2.93 -16.96
C PRO A 87 -2.88 -2.47 -17.04
N ARG A 88 -2.46 -1.64 -16.08
CA ARG A 88 -1.09 -1.10 -15.98
C ARG A 88 -0.30 -1.65 -14.79
N VAL A 89 -0.98 -2.43 -13.95
CA VAL A 89 -0.45 -3.04 -12.73
C VAL A 89 -0.96 -4.47 -12.62
N ASP A 90 -0.18 -5.31 -11.95
CA ASP A 90 -0.44 -6.73 -11.76
C ASP A 90 -1.13 -6.98 -10.40
N VAL A 91 -0.92 -6.08 -9.44
CA VAL A 91 -1.37 -6.26 -8.05
C VAL A 91 -1.94 -4.96 -7.47
N LEU A 92 -3.07 -5.08 -6.79
CA LEU A 92 -3.51 -4.12 -5.79
C LEU A 92 -3.05 -4.59 -4.41
N PHE A 93 -2.18 -3.81 -3.77
CA PHE A 93 -1.51 -4.19 -2.52
C PHE A 93 -1.96 -3.35 -1.33
N GLY A 94 -2.44 -4.01 -0.28
CA GLY A 94 -2.94 -3.40 0.94
C GLY A 94 -4.31 -2.75 0.75
N GLY A 95 -4.81 -2.12 1.81
CA GLY A 95 -6.07 -1.42 1.86
C GLY A 95 -7.21 -2.24 2.48
N PRO A 96 -8.22 -1.58 3.07
CA PRO A 96 -9.37 -2.28 3.65
C PRO A 96 -10.15 -3.09 2.61
N VAL A 97 -10.63 -4.29 3.01
CA VAL A 97 -11.41 -5.23 2.18
C VAL A 97 -12.64 -4.63 1.51
N GLU A 98 -13.21 -3.54 2.03
CA GLU A 98 -14.29 -2.78 1.39
C GLU A 98 -13.89 -2.32 -0.03
N THR A 99 -12.62 -1.96 -0.21
CA THR A 99 -12.04 -1.57 -1.50
C THR A 99 -12.08 -2.74 -2.48
N PHE A 100 -11.75 -3.94 -2.00
CA PHE A 100 -11.75 -5.16 -2.81
C PHE A 100 -13.17 -5.64 -3.09
N ALA A 101 -14.10 -5.52 -2.13
CA ALA A 101 -15.51 -5.82 -2.35
C ALA A 101 -16.10 -4.93 -3.47
N ALA A 102 -15.77 -3.63 -3.48
CA ALA A 102 -16.16 -2.74 -4.56
C ALA A 102 -15.51 -3.11 -5.90
N GLY A 103 -14.21 -3.47 -5.91
CA GLY A 103 -13.52 -3.89 -7.12
C GLY A 103 -14.02 -5.22 -7.70
N ILE A 104 -14.49 -6.15 -6.86
CA ILE A 104 -15.15 -7.39 -7.32
C ILE A 104 -16.40 -7.08 -8.14
N ASN A 105 -17.22 -6.12 -7.69
CA ASN A 105 -18.42 -5.70 -8.43
C ASN A 105 -18.09 -5.09 -9.81
N GLU A 106 -16.87 -4.56 -9.97
CA GLU A 106 -16.37 -4.00 -11.22
C GLU A 106 -15.64 -5.04 -12.11
N GLY A 107 -15.47 -6.27 -11.62
CA GLY A 107 -14.80 -7.36 -12.32
C GLY A 107 -13.28 -7.19 -12.42
N LEU A 108 -12.64 -6.58 -11.40
CA LEU A 108 -11.23 -6.15 -11.49
C LEU A 108 -10.20 -7.20 -11.11
N PHE A 109 -10.58 -8.30 -10.45
CA PHE A 109 -9.60 -9.18 -9.80
C PHE A 109 -9.62 -10.60 -10.32
N GLU A 110 -8.43 -11.10 -10.65
CA GLU A 110 -8.19 -12.48 -11.00
C GLU A 110 -8.17 -13.38 -9.73
N PRO A 111 -8.96 -14.47 -9.70
CA PRO A 111 -8.96 -15.38 -8.56
C PRO A 111 -7.62 -16.11 -8.39
N TYR A 112 -7.00 -16.02 -7.21
CA TYR A 112 -5.80 -16.78 -6.87
C TYR A 112 -5.81 -17.24 -5.40
N LYS A 113 -5.53 -18.53 -5.20
CA LYS A 113 -5.44 -19.15 -3.87
C LYS A 113 -3.99 -19.56 -3.63
N PRO A 114 -3.20 -18.78 -2.85
CA PRO A 114 -1.83 -19.17 -2.54
C PRO A 114 -1.78 -20.45 -1.70
N PRO A 115 -0.60 -21.08 -1.53
CA PRO A 115 -0.45 -22.26 -0.68
C PRO A 115 -0.96 -22.07 0.77
N SER A 116 -0.89 -20.85 1.30
CA SER A 116 -1.40 -20.49 2.63
C SER A 116 -2.90 -20.21 2.67
N PHE A 117 -3.61 -20.24 1.54
CA PHE A 117 -5.03 -19.85 1.48
C PHE A 117 -5.89 -20.66 2.46
N ALA A 118 -5.66 -21.98 2.54
CA ALA A 118 -6.45 -22.88 3.38
C ALA A 118 -6.33 -22.56 4.88
N SER A 119 -5.19 -22.04 5.34
CA SER A 119 -4.94 -21.72 6.75
C SER A 119 -5.49 -20.36 7.17
N LEU A 120 -5.86 -19.48 6.23
CA LEU A 120 -6.49 -18.21 6.55
C LEU A 120 -7.93 -18.41 7.07
N PRO A 121 -8.30 -17.84 8.23
CA PRO A 121 -9.69 -17.76 8.67
C PRO A 121 -10.60 -17.15 7.61
N THR A 122 -11.88 -17.53 7.59
CA THR A 122 -12.85 -17.06 6.58
C THR A 122 -12.95 -15.54 6.50
N ARG A 123 -12.80 -14.81 7.62
CA ARG A 123 -12.82 -13.33 7.62
C ARG A 123 -11.65 -12.68 6.89
N PHE A 124 -10.61 -13.43 6.57
CA PHE A 124 -9.34 -12.97 6.00
C PHE A 124 -9.10 -13.47 4.57
N ARG A 125 -10.14 -13.97 3.91
CA ARG A 125 -10.05 -14.40 2.51
C ARG A 125 -11.40 -14.30 1.82
N HIS A 126 -11.38 -13.93 0.54
CA HIS A 126 -12.54 -14.16 -0.31
C HIS A 126 -12.67 -15.67 -0.61
N PRO A 127 -13.89 -16.28 -0.59
CA PRO A 127 -14.06 -17.72 -0.87
C PRO A 127 -13.45 -18.18 -2.19
N ASP A 128 -13.49 -17.33 -3.21
CA ASP A 128 -12.95 -17.62 -4.55
C ASP A 128 -11.49 -17.22 -4.72
N GLY A 129 -10.87 -16.55 -3.73
CA GLY A 129 -9.49 -16.08 -3.82
C GLY A 129 -9.32 -14.80 -4.64
N GLN A 130 -10.37 -14.00 -4.82
CA GLN A 130 -10.27 -12.68 -5.46
C GLN A 130 -9.50 -11.66 -4.62
N TRP A 131 -9.37 -11.91 -3.32
CA TRP A 131 -8.43 -11.24 -2.43
C TRP A 131 -8.13 -12.13 -1.23
N ILE A 132 -6.98 -11.88 -0.59
CA ILE A 132 -6.61 -12.43 0.72
C ILE A 132 -6.13 -11.31 1.63
N ALA A 133 -6.31 -11.44 2.95
CA ALA A 133 -5.80 -10.45 3.89
C ALA A 133 -4.31 -10.71 4.21
N ILE A 134 -3.55 -9.63 4.33
CA ILE A 134 -2.14 -9.59 4.71
C ILE A 134 -1.91 -8.89 6.05
N ALA A 135 -2.89 -8.14 6.55
CA ALA A 135 -2.93 -7.59 7.91
C ALA A 135 -4.37 -7.44 8.41
N ASP A 136 -4.53 -7.11 9.70
CA ASP A 136 -5.80 -6.72 10.32
C ASP A 136 -5.58 -5.52 11.22
N ASP A 137 -6.10 -4.37 10.81
CA ASP A 137 -5.81 -3.08 11.42
C ASP A 137 -7.06 -2.48 12.06
N PRO A 138 -7.17 -2.51 13.41
CA PRO A 138 -8.27 -1.86 14.10
C PRO A 138 -8.17 -0.33 14.02
N LEU A 139 -9.34 0.32 13.93
CA LEU A 139 -9.42 1.76 14.17
C LEU A 139 -9.18 2.08 15.65
N VAL A 140 -8.54 3.22 15.88
CA VAL A 140 -8.29 3.79 17.21
C VAL A 140 -8.60 5.28 17.21
N PHE A 141 -8.82 5.81 18.41
CA PHE A 141 -8.70 7.24 18.64
C PHE A 141 -7.25 7.53 19.03
N MET A 142 -6.69 8.59 18.47
CA MET A 142 -5.40 9.13 18.90
C MET A 142 -5.60 10.59 19.30
N SER A 143 -5.14 10.95 20.49
CA SER A 143 -5.26 12.31 21.04
C SER A 143 -3.90 12.83 21.48
N ASN A 144 -3.68 14.13 21.34
CA ASN A 144 -2.49 14.80 21.83
C ASN A 144 -2.59 15.02 23.35
N ASP A 145 -1.58 14.60 24.12
CA ASP A 145 -1.66 14.62 25.59
C ASP A 145 -1.72 16.04 26.15
N LYS A 146 -0.98 16.98 25.53
CA LYS A 146 -1.02 18.40 25.91
C LYS A 146 -2.40 18.99 25.67
N PHE A 147 -3.01 18.75 24.51
CA PHE A 147 -4.37 19.20 24.20
C PHE A 147 -5.39 18.68 25.22
N ILE A 148 -5.31 17.40 25.57
CA ILE A 148 -6.19 16.78 26.57
C ILE A 148 -6.04 17.49 27.92
N LYS A 149 -4.81 17.74 28.36
CA LYS A 149 -4.52 18.42 29.63
C LYS A 149 -5.00 19.87 29.65
N GLU A 150 -4.72 20.64 28.61
CA GLU A 150 -5.08 22.07 28.53
C GLU A 150 -6.60 22.30 28.50
N ASN A 151 -7.36 21.33 27.98
CA ASN A 151 -8.81 21.41 27.90
C ASN A 151 -9.53 20.63 29.03
N ALA A 152 -8.79 20.15 30.04
CA ALA A 152 -9.31 19.34 31.14
C ALA A 152 -10.16 18.13 30.67
N LEU A 153 -9.73 17.50 29.57
CA LEU A 153 -10.38 16.34 28.98
C LEU A 153 -9.79 15.04 29.52
N LYS A 154 -10.45 13.93 29.21
CA LYS A 154 -9.86 12.59 29.22
C LYS A 154 -9.65 12.16 27.78
N ALA A 155 -8.73 11.22 27.55
CA ALA A 155 -8.63 10.57 26.25
C ALA A 155 -9.99 9.94 25.88
N PRO A 156 -10.53 10.19 24.68
CA PRO A 156 -11.84 9.68 24.26
C PRO A 156 -11.93 8.16 24.42
N ALA A 157 -12.95 7.69 25.13
CA ALA A 157 -13.26 6.27 25.31
C ALA A 157 -14.68 5.94 24.83
N SER A 158 -15.35 6.90 24.18
CA SER A 158 -16.62 6.76 23.48
C SER A 158 -16.60 7.58 22.20
N TRP A 159 -17.34 7.14 21.18
CA TRP A 159 -17.60 7.95 19.98
C TRP A 159 -18.20 9.32 20.34
N ASN A 160 -19.01 9.39 21.40
CA ASN A 160 -19.64 10.64 21.83
C ASN A 160 -18.67 11.62 22.50
N ASP A 161 -17.53 11.15 23.03
CA ASP A 161 -16.51 12.03 23.62
C ASP A 161 -15.92 12.99 22.57
N LEU A 162 -15.84 12.54 21.31
CA LEU A 162 -15.40 13.36 20.17
C LEU A 162 -16.38 14.50 19.84
N LEU A 163 -17.58 14.51 20.42
CA LEU A 163 -18.56 15.59 20.28
C LEU A 163 -18.33 16.73 21.28
N ALA A 164 -17.41 16.58 22.24
CA ALA A 164 -17.16 17.60 23.25
C ALA A 164 -16.81 18.96 22.60
N PRO A 165 -17.31 20.10 23.13
CA PRO A 165 -17.09 21.42 22.51
C PRO A 165 -15.61 21.82 22.35
N ALA A 166 -14.74 21.31 23.22
CA ALA A 166 -13.29 21.51 23.14
C ALA A 166 -12.70 21.00 21.80
N TYR A 167 -13.33 20.00 21.17
CA TYR A 167 -12.89 19.48 19.88
C TYR A 167 -13.32 20.33 18.67
N LYS A 168 -14.03 21.45 18.85
CA LYS A 168 -14.45 22.33 17.74
C LYS A 168 -13.23 22.72 16.89
N ASN A 169 -13.25 22.39 15.60
CA ASN A 169 -12.12 22.56 14.68
C ASN A 169 -10.77 21.97 15.17
N MET A 170 -10.81 20.88 15.95
CA MET A 170 -9.62 20.23 16.51
C MET A 170 -9.54 18.73 16.20
N LEU A 171 -10.41 18.20 15.34
CA LEU A 171 -10.30 16.82 14.85
C LEU A 171 -9.72 16.77 13.44
N GLN A 172 -8.78 15.86 13.21
CA GLN A 172 -8.36 15.47 11.86
C GLN A 172 -8.60 13.98 11.65
N MET A 173 -9.12 13.63 10.48
CA MET A 173 -9.45 12.25 10.10
C MET A 173 -9.63 12.19 8.59
N ALA A 174 -9.60 11.02 7.98
CA ALA A 174 -9.63 10.94 6.53
C ALA A 174 -11.02 11.22 5.90
N ASP A 175 -11.00 11.59 4.61
CA ASP A 175 -12.16 11.76 3.74
C ASP A 175 -12.56 10.43 3.09
N ALA A 176 -13.84 10.07 3.14
CA ALA A 176 -14.35 8.81 2.59
C ALA A 176 -14.34 8.76 1.05
N ARG A 177 -14.21 9.91 0.39
CA ARG A 177 -14.09 9.98 -1.08
C ARG A 177 -12.74 9.45 -1.58
N THR A 178 -11.72 9.42 -0.72
CA THR A 178 -10.36 9.03 -1.10
C THR A 178 -9.78 7.92 -0.23
N SER A 179 -10.20 7.79 1.03
CA SER A 179 -9.57 6.92 2.02
C SER A 179 -10.46 5.76 2.49
N GLY A 180 -9.91 4.55 2.44
CA GLY A 180 -10.54 3.36 3.05
C GLY A 180 -10.73 3.49 4.56
N THR A 181 -9.77 4.08 5.29
CA THR A 181 -9.91 4.34 6.75
C THR A 181 -11.18 5.11 7.09
N ALA A 182 -11.56 6.08 6.25
CA ALA A 182 -12.79 6.84 6.44
C ALA A 182 -14.06 6.05 6.10
N VAL A 183 -13.99 5.12 5.14
CA VAL A 183 -15.06 4.16 4.86
C VAL A 183 -15.24 3.22 6.06
N THR A 184 -14.15 2.63 6.57
CA THR A 184 -14.16 1.79 7.78
C THR A 184 -14.71 2.55 8.99
N ARG A 185 -14.37 3.84 9.14
CA ARG A 185 -14.95 4.72 10.18
C ARG A 185 -16.47 4.86 10.00
N ILE A 186 -16.96 5.11 8.78
CA ILE A 186 -18.40 5.23 8.52
C ILE A 186 -19.12 3.93 8.88
N PHE A 187 -18.58 2.77 8.50
CA PHE A 187 -19.17 1.48 8.89
C PHE A 187 -19.08 1.21 10.39
N SER A 188 -18.01 1.63 11.05
CA SER A 188 -17.93 1.57 12.52
C SER A 188 -19.02 2.41 13.18
N VAL A 189 -19.23 3.65 12.72
CA VAL A 189 -20.29 4.54 13.22
C VAL A 189 -21.67 3.93 12.95
N LEU A 190 -21.88 3.31 11.79
CA LEU A 190 -23.12 2.63 11.45
C LEU A 190 -23.40 1.47 12.40
N GLU A 191 -22.42 0.59 12.63
CA GLU A 191 -22.55 -0.57 13.51
C GLU A 191 -22.81 -0.17 14.97
N VAL A 192 -22.07 0.79 15.53
CA VAL A 192 -22.29 1.23 16.93
C VAL A 192 -23.62 1.97 17.13
N ASN A 193 -24.27 2.42 16.05
CA ASN A 193 -25.63 2.97 16.07
C ASN A 193 -26.70 1.93 15.71
N GLY A 194 -26.37 0.63 15.77
CA GLY A 194 -27.32 -0.46 15.52
C GLY A 194 -27.73 -0.59 14.06
N ARG A 195 -26.86 -0.19 13.14
CA ARG A 195 -27.08 -0.13 11.68
C ARG A 195 -28.26 0.75 11.27
N ASP A 196 -28.62 1.71 12.12
CA ASP A 196 -29.59 2.76 11.84
C ASP A 196 -28.88 3.92 11.14
N GLU A 197 -29.10 4.06 9.84
CA GLU A 197 -28.47 5.11 9.03
C GLU A 197 -28.82 6.51 9.54
N ASN A 198 -30.06 6.75 9.96
CA ASN A 198 -30.46 8.08 10.43
C ASN A 198 -29.66 8.48 11.67
N LYS A 199 -29.51 7.57 12.64
CA LYS A 199 -28.70 7.81 13.84
C LYS A 199 -27.22 8.00 13.51
N ALA A 200 -26.67 7.17 12.62
CA ALA A 200 -25.29 7.28 12.18
C ALA A 200 -24.99 8.62 11.49
N PHE A 201 -25.85 9.03 10.55
CA PHE A 201 -25.72 10.32 9.86
C PHE A 201 -25.94 11.50 10.82
N ASP A 202 -26.87 11.40 11.78
CA ASP A 202 -27.08 12.44 12.77
C ASP A 202 -25.89 12.59 13.73
N TYR A 203 -25.24 11.49 14.13
CA TYR A 203 -23.98 11.54 14.84
C TYR A 203 -22.89 12.24 14.01
N MET A 204 -22.72 11.86 12.73
CA MET A 204 -21.71 12.48 11.86
C MET A 204 -21.97 13.98 11.61
N LYS A 205 -23.24 14.40 11.53
CA LYS A 205 -23.61 15.83 11.49
C LYS A 205 -23.19 16.57 12.74
N LYS A 206 -23.36 15.97 13.93
CA LYS A 206 -22.92 16.55 15.22
C LYS A 206 -21.40 16.57 15.35
N LEU A 207 -20.70 15.58 14.78
CA LEU A 207 -19.24 15.51 14.77
C LEU A 207 -18.62 16.54 13.82
N ARG A 208 -19.28 16.84 12.70
CA ARG A 208 -18.73 17.67 11.63
C ARG A 208 -18.14 19.02 12.09
N PRO A 209 -18.78 19.82 12.98
CA PRO A 209 -18.20 21.07 13.49
C PRO A 209 -16.88 20.90 14.26
N ASN A 210 -16.59 19.69 14.73
CA ASN A 210 -15.34 19.38 15.43
C ASN A 210 -14.21 19.02 14.46
N VAL A 211 -14.54 18.67 13.21
CA VAL A 211 -13.55 18.32 12.19
C VAL A 211 -12.93 19.57 11.58
N GLN A 212 -11.64 19.76 11.86
CA GLN A 212 -10.77 20.79 11.30
C GLN A 212 -10.49 20.51 9.82
N LEU A 213 -10.10 19.27 9.50
CA LEU A 213 -9.69 18.87 8.16
C LEU A 213 -10.04 17.39 7.93
N TYR A 214 -10.60 17.11 6.75
CA TYR A 214 -10.65 15.76 6.22
C TYR A 214 -9.42 15.51 5.35
N THR A 215 -8.55 14.58 5.76
CA THR A 215 -7.29 14.30 5.08
C THR A 215 -7.51 13.36 3.90
N LYS A 216 -6.67 13.50 2.88
CA LYS A 216 -6.71 12.64 1.69
C LYS A 216 -6.41 11.17 2.02
N SER A 217 -5.41 10.93 2.86
CA SER A 217 -4.97 9.60 3.30
C SER A 217 -5.43 9.30 4.72
N GLY A 218 -5.53 8.01 5.05
CA GLY A 218 -5.94 7.49 6.36
C GLY A 218 -5.15 8.09 7.52
N GLY A 219 -3.84 7.83 7.55
CA GLY A 219 -2.92 8.39 8.54
C GLY A 219 -2.54 9.86 8.34
N GLY A 220 -3.12 10.59 7.39
CA GLY A 220 -2.69 11.96 7.06
C GLY A 220 -2.79 12.96 8.23
N GLY A 221 -3.68 12.69 9.20
CA GLY A 221 -3.87 13.54 10.37
C GLY A 221 -3.01 13.17 11.59
N THR A 222 -2.23 12.08 11.54
CA THR A 222 -1.51 11.61 12.74
C THR A 222 -0.39 12.55 13.17
N LEU A 223 0.42 13.04 12.22
CA LEU A 223 1.48 14.00 12.52
C LEU A 223 0.93 15.36 13.03
N PRO A 224 -0.10 15.97 12.42
CA PRO A 224 -0.76 17.14 13.00
C PRO A 224 -1.27 16.95 14.43
N VAL A 225 -1.81 15.78 14.77
CA VAL A 225 -2.19 15.44 16.15
C VAL A 225 -0.95 15.29 17.03
N GLY A 226 0.09 14.58 16.59
CA GLY A 226 1.36 14.45 17.32
C GLY A 226 2.02 15.80 17.65
N LEU A 227 1.92 16.76 16.74
CA LEU A 227 2.42 18.13 16.89
C LEU A 227 1.49 19.06 17.69
N GLY A 228 0.29 18.60 18.06
CA GLY A 228 -0.72 19.42 18.75
C GLY A 228 -1.41 20.47 17.87
N GLN A 229 -1.27 20.38 16.54
CA GLN A 229 -2.00 21.23 15.58
C GLN A 229 -3.48 20.81 15.46
N ALA A 230 -3.77 19.56 15.81
CA ALA A 230 -5.09 19.02 16.06
C ALA A 230 -5.11 18.32 17.43
N GLY A 231 -6.27 18.26 18.06
CA GLY A 231 -6.43 17.69 19.39
C GLY A 231 -6.58 16.17 19.38
N ALA A 232 -7.29 15.63 18.38
CA ALA A 232 -7.47 14.19 18.22
C ALA A 232 -7.85 13.80 16.78
N GLY A 233 -7.96 12.50 16.54
CA GLY A 233 -8.42 11.94 15.29
C GLY A 233 -8.74 10.45 15.38
N ILE A 234 -9.22 9.91 14.26
CA ILE A 234 -9.55 8.49 14.10
C ILE A 234 -8.66 7.93 13.00
N PHE A 235 -7.87 6.92 13.33
CA PHE A 235 -6.82 6.36 12.48
C PHE A 235 -6.77 4.84 12.62
N PHE A 236 -6.08 4.16 11.70
CA PHE A 236 -5.67 2.78 11.98
C PHE A 236 -4.56 2.76 13.01
N ILE A 237 -4.54 1.70 13.83
CA ILE A 237 -3.62 1.58 14.97
C ILE A 237 -2.15 1.69 14.57
N VAL A 238 -1.77 1.16 13.40
CA VAL A 238 -0.38 1.17 12.92
C VAL A 238 0.15 2.60 12.74
N ASP A 239 -0.68 3.50 12.22
CA ASP A 239 -0.29 4.92 12.03
C ASP A 239 -0.18 5.65 13.38
N ALA A 240 -1.06 5.32 14.33
CA ALA A 240 -1.02 5.90 15.67
C ALA A 240 0.18 5.39 16.49
N LEU A 241 0.50 4.10 16.38
CA LEU A 241 1.65 3.48 17.02
C LEU A 241 2.96 4.01 16.44
N ASP A 242 3.07 4.18 15.12
CA ASP A 242 4.25 4.79 14.50
C ASP A 242 4.46 6.23 14.98
N THR A 243 3.39 7.01 15.10
CA THR A 243 3.45 8.36 15.68
C THR A 243 3.98 8.31 17.11
N LYS A 244 3.44 7.42 17.95
CA LYS A 244 3.95 7.26 19.32
C LYS A 244 5.41 6.79 19.38
N ALA A 245 5.80 5.86 18.51
CA ALA A 245 7.17 5.34 18.42
C ALA A 245 8.20 6.41 18.03
N LYS A 246 7.78 7.43 17.26
CA LYS A 246 8.59 8.61 16.93
C LYS A 246 8.76 9.60 18.11
N GLY A 247 8.17 9.32 19.27
CA GLY A 247 8.34 10.10 20.49
C GLY A 247 7.32 11.21 20.69
N TYR A 248 6.25 11.26 19.88
CA TYR A 248 5.17 12.21 20.11
C TYR A 248 4.33 11.79 21.32
N GLU A 249 3.98 12.75 22.18
CA GLU A 249 3.14 12.55 23.36
C GLU A 249 1.66 12.45 22.95
N VAL A 250 1.26 11.23 22.60
CA VAL A 250 -0.10 10.89 22.20
C VAL A 250 -0.65 9.71 23.00
N THR A 251 -1.93 9.81 23.34
CA THR A 251 -2.72 8.73 23.92
C THR A 251 -3.53 8.05 22.82
N ILE A 252 -3.41 6.72 22.76
CA ILE A 252 -4.20 5.84 21.91
C ILE A 252 -5.28 5.21 22.77
N SER A 253 -6.53 5.27 22.33
CA SER A 253 -7.68 4.74 23.05
C SER A 253 -8.68 4.06 22.12
N PHE A 254 -9.50 3.21 22.71
CA PHE A 254 -10.57 2.47 22.03
C PHE A 254 -11.92 2.88 22.58
N PRO A 255 -12.92 3.18 21.73
CA PRO A 255 -14.28 3.41 22.18
C PRO A 255 -14.91 2.14 22.77
N GLN A 256 -15.61 2.29 23.88
CA GLN A 256 -16.31 1.21 24.59
C GLN A 256 -17.44 0.59 23.77
N GLU A 257 -18.03 1.33 22.83
CA GLU A 257 -19.06 0.82 21.93
C GLU A 257 -18.50 -0.13 20.86
N GLY A 258 -17.18 -0.18 20.71
CA GLY A 258 -16.48 -0.97 19.70
C GLY A 258 -15.97 -0.16 18.51
N ILE A 259 -15.15 -0.82 17.70
CA ILE A 259 -14.52 -0.29 16.50
C ILE A 259 -14.65 -1.28 15.35
N GLY A 260 -14.52 -0.78 14.12
CA GLY A 260 -14.23 -1.59 12.95
C GLY A 260 -12.74 -1.90 12.86
N THR A 261 -12.44 -3.10 12.38
CA THR A 261 -11.09 -3.51 12.00
C THR A 261 -11.06 -3.76 10.50
N ALA A 262 -10.00 -3.30 9.85
CA ALA A 262 -9.79 -3.53 8.43
C ALA A 262 -8.92 -4.75 8.24
N ALA A 263 -9.50 -5.82 7.71
CA ALA A 263 -8.69 -6.80 7.00
C ALA A 263 -8.07 -6.08 5.79
N GLU A 264 -6.76 -6.05 5.72
CA GLU A 264 -6.01 -5.34 4.69
C GLU A 264 -5.67 -6.33 3.56
N GLY A 265 -6.20 -6.10 2.35
CA GLY A 265 -6.19 -7.07 1.27
C GLY A 265 -5.00 -7.01 0.32
N ILE A 266 -4.78 -8.08 -0.43
CA ILE A 266 -3.97 -8.10 -1.66
C ILE A 266 -4.75 -8.89 -2.72
N ALA A 267 -4.71 -8.44 -3.97
CA ALA A 267 -5.37 -9.10 -5.10
C ALA A 267 -4.56 -8.98 -6.40
N LEU A 268 -4.67 -9.99 -7.25
CA LEU A 268 -4.23 -9.92 -8.65
C LEU A 268 -5.25 -9.13 -9.47
N ILE A 269 -4.78 -8.34 -10.43
CA ILE A 269 -5.60 -7.55 -11.37
C ILE A 269 -5.59 -8.21 -12.74
#